data_AF-A0A813P956-F1
#
_entry.id   AF-A0A813P956-F1
#
_cell.length_a   1.000
_cell.length_b   1.000
_cell.length_c   1.000
_cell.angle_alpha   90.00
_cell.angle_beta   90.00
_cell.angle_gamma   90.00
#
_symmetry.space_group_name_H-M   'P 1'
#
loop_
_entity.id
_entity.type
_entity.pdbx_description
1 polymer ?
#
loop_
_entity_poly.entity_id
_entity_poly.type
_entity_poly.pdbx_seq_one_letter_code
_entity_poly.pdbx_strand_id
1 'polypeptide(L)'
;MTINEIINGSNEFVGLLNIVQEYLTNIEVDADTRCTINQYLNLISQRAAGTLMTNASWMRHFVANHPSYKHDSVVTDEIAYDLLWKMKKIANDEDHCPEVLPKMSSKTTLDVSAAIQKANNELEVKRSLIQQNQSLKN
;
A
#
# COMPACT_ATOMS: atom_id res chain seq x y z
N MET A 1 3.82 -17.96 20.66
CA MET A 1 3.95 -16.66 19.97
C MET A 1 3.42 -16.77 18.56
N THR A 2 2.27 -16.16 18.29
CA THR A 2 1.58 -16.13 16.99
C THR A 2 2.04 -14.92 16.16
N ILE A 3 1.70 -14.90 14.87
CA ILE A 3 1.95 -13.71 14.02
C ILE A 3 1.23 -12.47 14.58
N ASN A 4 0.01 -12.62 15.10
CA ASN A 4 -0.71 -11.54 15.76
C ASN A 4 0.10 -10.97 16.94
N GLU A 5 0.64 -11.83 17.80
CA GLU A 5 1.42 -11.41 18.97
C GLU A 5 2.74 -10.74 18.58
N ILE A 6 3.40 -11.19 17.52
CA ILE A 6 4.63 -10.56 17.02
C ILE A 6 4.35 -9.15 16.49
N ILE A 7 3.28 -8.97 15.73
CA ILE A 7 2.98 -7.68 15.09
C ILE A 7 2.31 -6.72 16.08
N ASN A 8 1.21 -7.15 16.70
CA ASN A 8 0.35 -6.29 17.53
C ASN A 8 0.73 -6.30 19.01
N GLY A 9 1.58 -7.24 19.43
CA GLY A 9 1.99 -7.40 20.83
C GLY A 9 1.12 -8.40 21.60
N SER A 10 1.55 -8.65 22.83
CA SER A 10 0.88 -9.46 23.84
C SER A 10 1.14 -8.84 25.22
N ASN A 11 0.72 -9.50 26.30
CA ASN A 11 1.02 -9.04 27.66
C ASN A 11 2.52 -9.06 27.99
N GLU A 12 3.32 -9.89 27.29
CA GLU A 12 4.74 -10.08 27.55
C GLU A 12 5.63 -9.43 26.48
N PHE A 13 5.05 -9.02 25.34
CA PHE A 13 5.80 -8.51 24.21
C PHE A 13 5.13 -7.26 23.64
N VAL A 14 5.90 -6.19 23.47
CA VAL A 14 5.37 -4.89 23.01
C VAL A 14 4.76 -4.98 21.61
N GLY A 15 5.28 -5.82 20.72
CA GLY A 15 4.81 -5.91 19.33
C GLY A 15 5.52 -4.92 18.42
N LEU A 16 5.86 -5.36 17.21
CA LEU A 16 6.60 -4.53 16.24
C LEU A 16 5.84 -3.27 15.84
N LEU A 17 4.51 -3.37 15.71
CA LEU A 17 3.67 -2.24 15.31
C LEU A 17 3.65 -1.13 16.37
N ASN A 18 3.66 -1.50 17.66
CA ASN A 18 3.70 -0.52 18.75
C ASN A 18 5.05 0.21 18.81
N ILE A 19 6.16 -0.49 18.54
CA ILE A 19 7.49 0.13 18.43
C ILE A 19 7.52 1.15 17.27
N VAL A 20 6.94 0.80 16.12
CA VAL A 20 6.85 1.72 14.97
C VAL A 20 5.97 2.93 15.32
N GLN A 21 4.84 2.73 16.01
CA GLN A 21 3.98 3.83 16.44
C GLN A 21 4.65 4.78 17.43
N GLU A 22 5.44 4.24 18.36
CA GLU A 22 6.24 5.03 19.30
C GLU A 22 7.28 5.87 18.54
N TYR A 23 8.01 5.26 17.61
CA TYR A 23 8.95 5.99 16.75
C TYR A 23 8.28 7.13 15.98
N LEU A 24 7.14 6.85 15.34
CA LEU A 24 6.40 7.86 14.58
C LEU A 24 5.92 9.02 15.48
N THR A 25 5.62 8.76 16.75
CA THR A 25 5.19 9.79 17.72
C THR A 25 6.33 10.72 18.13
N ASN A 26 7.56 10.23 18.10
CA ASN A 26 8.75 10.99 18.48
C ASN A 26 9.35 11.83 17.33
N ILE A 27 8.88 11.65 16.10
CA ILE A 27 9.34 12.42 14.94
C ILE A 27 8.26 13.43 14.50
N GLU A 28 8.70 14.58 13.99
CA GLU A 28 7.80 15.57 13.41
C GLU A 28 7.32 15.07 12.03
N VAL A 29 6.08 14.58 11.98
CA VAL A 29 5.38 14.15 10.75
C VAL A 29 4.05 14.88 10.71
N ASP A 30 3.69 15.42 9.54
CA ASP A 30 2.41 16.10 9.36
C ASP A 30 1.21 15.13 9.51
N ALA A 31 0.05 15.69 9.86
CA ALA A 31 -1.14 14.89 10.17
C ALA A 31 -1.63 14.03 8.99
N ASP A 32 -1.51 14.52 7.75
CA ASP A 32 -1.97 13.81 6.56
C ASP A 32 -1.03 12.61 6.26
N THR A 33 0.28 12.82 6.33
CA THR A 33 1.26 11.73 6.22
C THR A 33 1.08 10.70 7.34
N ARG A 34 0.85 11.14 8.59
CA ARG A 34 0.60 10.22 9.71
C ARG A 34 -0.68 9.41 9.50
N CYS A 35 -1.74 10.03 8.97
CA CYS A 35 -2.99 9.34 8.63
C CYS A 35 -2.76 8.27 7.54
N THR A 36 -2.02 8.59 6.48
CA THR A 36 -1.67 7.62 5.42
C THR A 36 -0.85 6.46 5.98
N ILE A 37 0.19 6.72 6.79
CA ILE A 37 1.01 5.67 7.40
C ILE A 37 0.17 4.77 8.29
N ASN A 38 -0.71 5.35 9.12
CA ASN A 38 -1.60 4.58 10.00
C ASN A 38 -2.54 3.65 9.22
N GLN A 39 -2.98 4.02 8.01
CA GLN A 39 -3.79 3.14 7.16
C GLN A 39 -3.00 1.90 6.72
N TYR A 40 -1.72 2.07 6.33
CA TYR A 40 -0.85 0.94 5.99
C TYR A 40 -0.56 0.05 7.20
N LEU A 41 -0.26 0.65 8.36
CA LEU A 41 -0.03 -0.11 9.59
C LEU A 41 -1.28 -0.89 10.01
N ASN A 42 -2.47 -0.31 9.86
CA ASN A 42 -3.73 -0.98 10.14
C ASN A 42 -3.97 -2.19 9.23
N LEU A 43 -3.65 -2.08 7.94
CA LEU A 43 -3.69 -3.22 7.01
C LEU A 43 -2.81 -4.39 7.49
N ILE A 44 -1.58 -4.09 7.92
CA ILE A 44 -0.64 -5.10 8.45
C ILE A 44 -1.19 -5.70 9.75
N SER A 45 -1.68 -4.86 10.66
CA SER A 45 -2.26 -5.27 11.94
C SER A 45 -3.43 -6.25 11.75
N GLN A 46 -4.39 -5.93 10.88
CA GLN A 46 -5.57 -6.76 10.64
C GLN A 46 -5.24 -8.09 9.97
N ARG A 47 -4.26 -8.12 9.05
CA ARG A 47 -3.77 -9.37 8.46
C ARG A 47 -3.08 -10.26 9.50
N ALA A 48 -2.30 -9.66 10.41
CA ALA A 48 -1.68 -10.40 11.49
C ALA A 48 -2.70 -10.95 12.50
N ALA A 49 -3.75 -10.18 12.78
CA ALA A 49 -4.87 -10.58 13.64
C ALA A 49 -5.80 -11.63 13.00
N GLY A 50 -5.73 -11.80 11.68
CA GLY A 50 -6.59 -12.72 10.93
C GLY A 50 -8.00 -12.20 10.68
N THR A 51 -8.28 -10.93 11.00
CA THR A 51 -9.56 -10.27 10.68
C THR A 51 -9.68 -9.93 9.19
N LEU A 52 -8.54 -9.77 8.51
CA LEU A 52 -8.45 -9.56 7.07
C LEU A 52 -7.69 -10.72 6.41
N MET A 53 -8.20 -11.19 5.27
CA MET A 53 -7.56 -12.29 4.55
C MET A 53 -6.24 -11.85 3.93
N THR A 54 -5.28 -12.78 3.91
CA THR A 54 -4.13 -12.66 3.01
C THR A 54 -4.57 -12.92 1.58
N ASN A 55 -3.83 -12.39 0.60
CA ASN A 55 -4.08 -12.68 -0.81
C ASN A 55 -4.07 -14.20 -1.07
N ALA A 56 -3.15 -14.94 -0.45
CA ALA A 56 -3.08 -16.39 -0.59
C ALA A 56 -4.31 -17.11 -0.02
N SER A 57 -4.79 -16.70 1.16
CA SER A 57 -6.02 -17.26 1.74
C SER A 57 -7.23 -16.95 0.87
N TRP A 58 -7.33 -15.72 0.36
CA TRP A 58 -8.42 -15.30 -0.51
C TRP A 58 -8.41 -16.05 -1.85
N MET A 59 -7.24 -16.18 -2.50
CA MET A 59 -7.10 -16.95 -3.73
C MET A 59 -7.55 -18.40 -3.55
N ARG A 60 -7.13 -19.05 -2.46
CA ARG A 60 -7.57 -20.42 -2.15
C ARG A 60 -9.08 -20.48 -1.90
N HIS A 61 -9.64 -19.50 -1.19
CA HIS A 61 -11.08 -19.42 -0.97
C HIS A 61 -11.85 -19.23 -2.28
N PHE A 62 -11.38 -18.36 -3.17
CA PHE A 62 -11.96 -18.15 -4.49
C PHE A 62 -11.97 -19.44 -5.31
N VAL A 63 -10.82 -20.11 -5.43
CA VAL A 63 -10.69 -21.37 -6.18
C VAL A 63 -11.55 -22.47 -5.57
N ALA A 64 -11.53 -22.63 -4.24
CA ALA A 64 -12.27 -23.69 -3.55
C ALA A 64 -13.79 -23.57 -3.70
N ASN A 65 -14.31 -22.34 -3.90
CA ASN A 65 -15.73 -22.08 -4.11
C ASN A 65 -16.11 -21.90 -5.59
N HIS A 66 -15.16 -22.10 -6.52
CA HIS A 66 -15.44 -21.94 -7.94
C HIS A 66 -16.33 -23.10 -8.45
N PRO A 67 -17.40 -22.85 -9.23
CA PRO A 67 -18.32 -23.90 -9.69
C PRO A 67 -17.65 -25.03 -10.47
N SER A 68 -16.65 -24.70 -11.28
CA SER A 68 -15.86 -25.67 -12.06
C SER A 68 -14.81 -26.45 -11.25
N TYR A 69 -14.59 -26.11 -9.97
CA TYR A 69 -13.59 -26.78 -9.14
C TYR A 69 -14.13 -28.09 -8.58
N LYS A 70 -13.40 -29.18 -8.82
CA LYS A 70 -13.85 -30.55 -8.46
C LYS A 70 -13.27 -31.07 -7.16
N HIS A 71 -12.67 -30.18 -6.36
CA HIS A 71 -11.90 -30.55 -5.15
C HIS A 71 -10.78 -31.57 -5.42
N ASP A 72 -10.26 -31.59 -6.64
CA ASP A 72 -9.18 -32.46 -7.11
C ASP A 72 -7.80 -31.78 -7.05
N SER A 73 -7.72 -30.58 -6.47
CA SER A 73 -6.52 -29.74 -6.43
C SER A 73 -6.01 -29.31 -7.82
N VAL A 74 -6.86 -29.39 -8.86
CA VAL A 74 -6.54 -28.91 -10.21
C VAL A 74 -7.22 -27.57 -10.46
N VAL A 75 -6.42 -26.58 -10.85
CA VAL A 75 -6.92 -25.27 -11.30
C VAL A 75 -6.94 -25.29 -12.83
N THR A 76 -8.15 -25.34 -13.41
CA THR A 76 -8.34 -25.31 -14.86
C THR A 76 -8.14 -23.89 -15.42
N ASP A 77 -7.96 -23.77 -16.74
CA ASP A 77 -7.80 -22.48 -17.42
C ASP A 77 -9.00 -21.55 -17.18
N GLU A 78 -10.21 -22.11 -17.07
CA GLU A 78 -11.43 -21.36 -16.72
C GLU A 78 -11.33 -20.73 -15.33
N ILE A 79 -10.98 -21.52 -14.31
CA ILE A 79 -10.83 -21.02 -12.93
C ILE A 79 -9.71 -19.97 -12.86
N ALA A 80 -8.60 -20.21 -13.56
CA ALA A 80 -7.48 -19.29 -13.61
C ALA A 80 -7.87 -17.96 -14.28
N TYR A 81 -8.62 -18.01 -15.39
CA TYR A 81 -9.12 -16.83 -16.07
C TYR A 81 -10.02 -16.00 -15.15
N ASP A 82 -11.00 -16.62 -14.50
CA ASP A 82 -11.96 -15.93 -13.62
C ASP A 82 -11.26 -15.32 -12.40
N LEU A 83 -10.29 -16.02 -11.82
CA LEU A 83 -9.47 -15.50 -10.73
C LEU A 83 -8.70 -14.24 -11.16
N LEU A 84 -7.98 -14.30 -12.28
CA LEU A 84 -7.20 -13.17 -12.79
C LEU A 84 -8.09 -12.00 -13.18
N TRP A 85 -9.25 -12.27 -13.77
CA TRP A 85 -10.23 -11.24 -14.12
C TRP A 85 -10.78 -10.54 -12.88
N LYS A 86 -11.12 -11.28 -11.82
CA LYS A 86 -11.53 -10.71 -10.53
C LYS A 86 -10.42 -9.88 -9.91
N MET A 87 -9.17 -10.36 -9.91
CA MET A 87 -8.02 -9.59 -9.42
C MET A 87 -7.82 -8.29 -10.18
N LYS A 88 -7.94 -8.31 -11.52
CA LYS A 88 -7.82 -7.12 -12.37
C LYS A 88 -8.86 -6.07 -11.98
N LYS A 89 -10.11 -6.47 -11.81
CA LYS A 89 -11.19 -5.56 -11.39
C LYS A 89 -10.91 -4.93 -10.02
N ILE A 90 -10.43 -5.73 -9.06
CA ILE A 90 -10.05 -5.23 -7.73
C ILE A 90 -8.90 -4.21 -7.84
N ALA A 91 -7.87 -4.51 -8.64
CA ALA A 91 -6.71 -3.64 -8.80
C ALA A 91 -7.05 -2.29 -9.45
N ASN A 92 -8.05 -2.28 -10.34
CA ASN A 92 -8.54 -1.08 -11.02
C ASN A 92 -9.60 -0.29 -10.23
N ASP A 93 -9.93 -0.71 -9.01
CA ASP A 93 -11.03 -0.16 -8.20
C ASP A 93 -12.41 -0.27 -8.88
N GLU A 94 -12.58 -1.23 -9.81
CA GLU A 94 -13.86 -1.54 -10.46
C GLU A 94 -14.73 -2.45 -9.57
N ASP A 95 -14.13 -3.16 -8.61
CA ASP A 95 -14.78 -4.15 -7.75
C ASP A 95 -14.15 -4.14 -6.36
N HIS A 96 -14.89 -3.70 -5.35
CA HIS A 96 -14.38 -3.56 -4.00
C HIS A 96 -14.38 -4.91 -3.26
N CYS A 97 -13.22 -5.29 -2.71
CA CYS A 97 -13.05 -6.53 -1.95
C CYS A 97 -12.66 -6.25 -0.48
N PRO A 98 -13.65 -6.03 0.41
CA PRO A 98 -13.39 -5.67 1.80
C PRO A 98 -12.71 -6.77 2.62
N GLU A 99 -12.79 -8.02 2.15
CA GLU A 99 -12.17 -9.19 2.77
C GLU A 99 -10.64 -9.20 2.66
N VAL A 100 -10.08 -8.50 1.66
CA VAL A 100 -8.64 -8.50 1.35
C VAL A 100 -8.02 -7.11 1.51
N LEU A 101 -8.79 -6.06 1.24
CA LEU A 101 -8.35 -4.67 1.27
C LEU A 101 -9.37 -3.79 2.02
N PRO A 102 -8.97 -3.12 3.10
CA PRO A 102 -9.81 -2.12 3.74
C PRO A 102 -9.93 -0.89 2.83
N LYS A 103 -11.01 -0.13 3.00
CA LYS A 103 -11.15 1.17 2.33
C LYS A 103 -10.08 2.12 2.86
N MET A 104 -9.16 2.53 2.00
CA MET A 104 -8.12 3.49 2.31
C MET A 104 -8.42 4.82 1.61
N SER A 105 -8.17 5.92 2.29
CA SER A 105 -8.18 7.28 1.75
C SER A 105 -6.84 7.94 2.10
N SER A 106 -5.84 7.77 1.23
CA SER A 106 -4.60 8.52 1.37
C SER A 106 -4.81 9.93 0.81
N LYS A 107 -4.38 10.94 1.56
CA LYS A 107 -4.27 12.31 1.06
C LYS A 107 -2.88 12.63 0.50
N THR A 108 -1.96 11.68 0.60
CA THR A 108 -0.60 11.80 0.10
C THR A 108 -0.60 11.46 -1.38
N THR A 109 -0.28 12.44 -2.22
CA THR A 109 -0.07 12.23 -3.66
C THR A 109 1.37 11.83 -3.92
N LEU A 110 1.61 11.00 -4.94
CA LEU A 110 2.96 10.73 -5.44
C LEU A 110 3.57 11.95 -6.15
N ASP A 111 2.76 12.97 -6.43
CA ASP A 111 3.18 14.20 -7.06
C ASP A 111 4.03 15.06 -6.13
N VAL A 112 5.08 15.65 -6.72
CA VAL A 112 5.91 16.65 -6.08
C VAL A 112 5.04 17.86 -5.73
N SER A 113 5.10 18.35 -4.47
CA SER A 113 4.32 19.52 -4.03
C SER A 113 4.49 20.70 -4.98
N ALA A 114 3.42 21.48 -5.20
CA ALA A 114 3.43 22.67 -6.05
C ALA A 114 4.56 23.64 -5.70
N ALA A 115 4.93 23.74 -4.42
CA ALA A 115 6.04 24.56 -3.97
C ALA A 115 7.39 24.07 -4.51
N ILE A 116 7.62 22.75 -4.49
CA ILE A 116 8.84 22.13 -5.01
C ILE A 116 8.85 22.17 -6.54
N GLN A 117 7.70 21.96 -7.21
CA GLN A 117 7.58 22.13 -8.66
C GLN A 117 7.96 23.55 -9.08
N LYS A 118 7.45 24.56 -8.39
CA LYS A 118 7.79 25.96 -8.64
C LYS A 118 9.29 26.22 -8.44
N ALA A 119 9.86 25.70 -7.35
CA ALA A 119 11.29 25.84 -7.07
C ALA A 119 12.16 25.18 -8.15
N ASN A 120 11.79 23.98 -8.62
CA ASN A 120 12.49 23.29 -9.71
C ASN A 120 12.43 24.09 -11.01
N ASN A 121 11.25 24.60 -11.37
CA ASN A 121 11.09 25.44 -12.56
C ASN A 121 11.94 26.72 -12.48
N GLU A 122 11.98 27.39 -11.32
CA GLU A 122 12.82 28.57 -11.12
C GLU A 122 14.32 28.25 -11.22
N LEU A 123 14.74 27.09 -10.74
CA LEU A 123 16.13 26.62 -10.85
C LEU A 123 16.51 26.30 -12.31
N GLU A 124 15.60 25.73 -13.10
CA GLU A 124 15.81 25.48 -14.52
C GLU A 124 15.95 26.79 -15.33
N VAL A 125 15.12 27.79 -15.03
CA VAL A 125 15.24 29.13 -15.62
C VAL A 125 16.58 29.78 -15.25
N LYS A 126 17.03 29.67 -14.00
CA LYS A 126 18.34 30.21 -13.61
C LYS A 126 19.51 29.48 -14.29
N ARG A 127 19.44 28.15 -14.41
CA ARG A 127 20.47 27.34 -15.08
C ARG A 127 20.60 27.70 -16.56
N SER A 128 19.47 27.85 -17.26
CA SER A 128 19.46 28.25 -18.68
C SER A 128 20.04 29.66 -18.90
N LEU A 129 19.69 30.63 -18.04
CA LEU A 129 20.28 31.97 -18.09
C LEU A 129 21.79 31.99 -17.85
N ILE A 130 22.30 31.17 -16.92
CA ILE A 130 23.74 31.06 -16.66
C ILE A 130 24.45 30.51 -17.90
N GLN A 131 23.89 29.48 -18.54
CA GLN A 131 24.44 28.86 -19.74
C GLN A 131 24.51 29.84 -20.92
N GLN A 132 23.46 30.65 -21.10
CA GLN A 132 23.39 31.67 -22.15
C GLN A 132 24.38 32.83 -21.91
N ASN A 133 24.59 33.23 -20.66
CA ASN A 133 25.58 34.25 -20.33
C ASN A 133 27.03 33.76 -20.44
N GLN A 134 27.27 32.46 -20.27
CA GLN A 134 28.59 31.85 -20.47
C GLN A 134 28.93 31.72 -21.96
N SER A 135 27.96 31.44 -22.83
CA SER A 135 28.19 31.39 -24.28
C SER A 135 28.41 32.76 -24.93
N LEU A 136 27.89 33.83 -24.34
CA LEU A 136 28.09 35.22 -24.82
C LEU A 136 29.45 35.82 -24.41
N LYS A 137 30.20 35.18 -23.52
CA LYS A 137 31.50 35.66 -23.03
C LYS A 137 32.71 35.01 -23.73
N ASN A 138 32.47 34.08 -24.67
CA ASN A 138 33.47 33.48 -25.54
C ASN A 138 33.29 33.98 -26.98
#